data_AF-A0A7Y6CVH7-F1
#
_entry.id   AF-A0A7Y6CVH7-F1
#
_cell.length_a   1.000
_cell.length_b   1.000
_cell.length_c   1.000
_cell.angle_alpha   90.00
_cell.angle_beta   90.00
_cell.angle_gamma   90.00
#
_symmetry.space_group_name_H-M   'P 1'
#
loop_
_entity.id
_entity.type
_entity.pdbx_description
1 polymer ?
#
loop_
_entity_poly.entity_id
_entity_poly.type
_entity_poly.pdbx_seq_one_letter_code
_entity_poly.pdbx_strand_id
1 'polypeptide(L)' 'VYVSCNPTTLASDVKVLREQYGYELVQTRPVDMFPHTPHVETVSLLVRDLVADSN' A
#
# COMPACT_ATOMS: atom_id res chain seq x y z
N VAL A 1 -2.88 7.18 -1.18
CA VAL A 1 -3.74 6.00 -1.40
C VAL A 1 -3.15 5.20 -2.54
N TYR A 2 -2.96 3.89 -2.35
CA TYR A 2 -2.41 2.96 -3.34
C TYR A 2 -3.47 1.89 -3.63
N VAL A 3 -3.72 1.58 -4.91
CA VAL A 3 -4.65 0.51 -5.31
C VAL A 3 -3.89 -0.55 -6.11
N SER A 4 -4.06 -1.83 -5.79
CA SER A 4 -3.37 -2.95 -6.46
C SER A 4 -4.27 -4.16 -6.65
N CYS A 5 -4.15 -4.81 -7.82
CA CYS A 5 -4.79 -6.09 -8.12
C CYS A 5 -3.96 -7.31 -7.69
N ASN A 6 -2.76 -7.08 -7.13
CA ASN A 6 -1.87 -8.14 -6.69
C ASN A 6 -1.23 -7.80 -5.32
N PRO A 7 -1.63 -8.48 -4.24
CA PRO A 7 -1.13 -8.18 -2.89
C PRO A 7 0.37 -8.46 -2.73
N THR A 8 0.95 -9.37 -3.53
CA THR A 8 2.38 -9.72 -3.45
C THR A 8 3.27 -8.60 -3.96
N THR A 9 2.89 -7.99 -5.10
CA THR A 9 3.63 -6.84 -5.64
C THR A 9 3.40 -5.60 -4.79
N LEU A 10 2.19 -5.39 -4.27
CA LEU A 10 1.91 -4.33 -3.30
C LEU A 10 2.85 -4.40 -2.09
N ALA A 11 3.09 -5.58 -1.52
CA ALA A 11 3.97 -5.73 -0.36
C ALA A 11 5.43 -5.32 -0.67
N SER A 12 5.91 -5.67 -1.86
CA SER A 12 7.24 -5.27 -2.33
C SER A 12 7.32 -3.74 -2.53
N ASP A 13 6.30 -3.15 -3.12
CA ASP A 13 6.24 -1.70 -3.37
C ASP A 13 6.15 -0.91 -2.07
N VAL A 14 5.34 -1.35 -1.10
CA VAL A 14 5.24 -0.72 0.22
C VAL A 14 6.60 -0.71 0.92
N LYS A 15 7.38 -1.79 0.80
CA LYS A 15 8.74 -1.86 1.36
C LYS A 15 9.65 -0.80 0.74
N VAL A 16 9.64 -0.67 -0.59
CA VAL A 16 10.43 0.36 -1.29
C VAL A 16 9.97 1.77 -0.91
N LEU A 17 8.66 2.00 -0.85
CA LEU A 17 8.06 3.28 -0.46
C LEU A 17 8.41 3.67 0.97
N ARG A 18 8.51 2.69 1.86
CA ARG A 18 8.98 2.88 3.23
C ARG A 18 10.47 3.24 3.27
N GLU A 19 11.31 2.41 2.68
CA GLU A 19 12.78 2.54 2.78
C GLU A 19 13.32 3.78 2.06
N GLN A 20 12.76 4.14 0.91
CA GLN A 20 13.30 5.22 0.07
C GLN A 20 12.56 6.55 0.21
N TYR A 21 11.29 6.52 0.62
CA TYR A 21 10.41 7.68 0.57
C TYR A 21 9.69 7.98 1.89
N GLY A 22 9.93 7.19 2.95
CA GLY A 22 9.38 7.42 4.29
C GLY A 22 7.86 7.25 4.38
N TYR A 23 7.27 6.44 3.50
CA TYR A 23 5.85 6.09 3.61
C TYR A 23 5.65 4.89 4.51
N GLU A 24 4.69 4.99 5.43
CA GLU A 24 4.24 3.89 6.26
C GLU A 24 2.85 3.44 5.82
N LEU A 25 2.66 2.11 5.78
CA LEU A 25 1.36 1.51 5.49
C LEU A 25 0.50 1.54 6.76
N VAL A 26 -0.58 2.32 6.72
CA VAL A 26 -1.50 2.49 7.85
C VAL A 26 -2.62 1.47 7.83
N GLN A 27 -3.19 1.23 6.65
CA GLN A 27 -4.33 0.34 6.49
C GLN A 27 -4.36 -0.25 5.09
N THR A 28 -4.79 -1.51 4.97
CA THR A 28 -5.12 -2.14 3.69
C THR A 28 -6.48 -2.80 3.79
N ARG A 29 -7.31 -2.63 2.76
CA ARG A 29 -8.59 -3.31 2.62
C ARG A 29 -8.61 -4.09 1.30
N PRO A 30 -8.73 -5.43 1.34
CA PRO A 30 -9.04 -6.20 0.14
C PRO A 30 -10.48 -5.94 -0.29
N VAL A 31 -10.69 -5.89 -1.59
CA VAL A 31 -11.97 -5.67 -2.28
C VAL A 31 -12.13 -6.79 -3.30
N ASP A 32 -13.17 -7.59 -3.13
CA ASP A 32 -13.57 -8.58 -4.13
C ASP A 32 -14.48 -7.90 -5.17
N MET A 33 -13.88 -7.55 -6.32
CA MET A 33 -14.63 -7.01 -7.46
C MET A 33 -15.07 -8.11 -8.43
N PHE A 34 -14.58 -9.34 -8.27
CA PHE A 34 -14.77 -10.44 -9.21
C PHE A 34 -15.01 -11.76 -8.46
N PRO A 35 -16.23 -11.96 -7.93
CA PRO A 35 -16.59 -13.17 -7.21
C PRO A 35 -16.33 -14.41 -8.08
N HIS A 36 -15.85 -15.49 -7.44
CA HIS A 36 -15.48 -16.76 -8.08
C HIS A 36 -14.24 -16.71 -8.99
N THR A 37 -13.44 -15.65 -8.91
CA THR A 37 -12.11 -15.59 -9.52
C THR A 37 -11.03 -15.54 -8.43
N PRO A 38 -9.76 -15.87 -8.75
CA PRO A 38 -8.66 -15.68 -7.80
C PRO A 38 -8.22 -14.21 -7.69
N HIS A 39 -8.85 -13.27 -8.40
CA HIS A 39 -8.46 -11.87 -8.38
C HIS A 39 -8.94 -11.17 -7.11
N VAL A 40 -8.04 -10.42 -6.48
CA VAL A 40 -8.33 -9.60 -5.30
C VAL A 40 -7.73 -8.23 -5.51
N GLU A 41 -8.58 -7.21 -5.52
CA GLU A 41 -8.14 -5.83 -5.49
C GLU A 41 -7.83 -5.44 -4.04
N THR A 42 -6.91 -4.52 -3.86
CA THR A 42 -6.51 -4.03 -2.55
C THR A 42 -6.41 -2.52 -2.59
N VAL A 43 -6.99 -1.86 -1.58
CA VAL A 43 -6.89 -0.41 -1.40
C VAL A 43 -6.12 -0.17 -0.11
N SER A 44 -5.00 0.52 -0.23
CA SER A 44 -4.03 0.74 0.84
C SER A 44 -3.86 2.24 1.12
N LEU A 45 -3.97 2.60 2.39
CA LEU A 45 -3.64 3.92 2.90
C LEU A 45 -2.18 3.92 3.34
N LEU A 46 -1.36 4.68 2.62
CA LEU A 46 -0.01 5.01 3.04
C LEU A 46 0.01 6.47 3.50
N VAL A 47 0.70 6.71 4.61
CA VAL A 47 0.94 8.04 5.15
C VAL A 47 2.45 8.25 5.15
N ARG A 48 2.90 9.43 4.70
CA ARG A 48 4.30 9.79 4.85
C ARG A 48 4.49 10.33 6.26
N ASP A 49 5.35 9.69 7.05
CA ASP A 49 5.74 10.28 8.32
C ASP A 49 6.61 11.51 8.00
N LEU A 50 6.06 12.70 8.26
CA LEU A 50 6.82 13.95 8.20
C LEU A 50 7.69 14.06 9.46
N VAL A 51 8.64 13.15 9.64
CA VAL A 51 9.67 13.33 10.67
C VAL A 51 10.71 14.30 10.10
N ALA A 52 10.44 15.59 10.34
CA ALA A 52 11.37 16.71 10.46
C ALA A 52 12.21 17.13 9.24
N ASP A 53 11.61 17.92 8.35
CA ASP A 53 12.30 19.10 7.78
C ASP A 53 12.28 20.26 8.81
N SER A 54 12.71 20.00 10.04
CA SER A 54 12.82 21.02 11.09
C SER A 54 14.28 21.13 11.56
N ASN A 55 14.97 22.08 10.90
CA ASN A 55 16.23 22.73 11.26
C ASN A 55 17.54 21.93 11.12
#